data_AF-A0A1I6U812-F1
#
_entry.id   AF-A0A1I6U812-F1
#
_cell.length_a   1.000
_cell.length_b   1.000
_cell.length_c   1.000
_cell.angle_alpha   90.00
_cell.angle_beta   90.00
_cell.angle_gamma   90.00
#
_symmetry.space_group_name_H-M   'P 1'
#
loop_
_entity.id
_entity.type
_entity.pdbx_description
1 polymer ?
#
loop_
_entity_poly.entity_id
_entity_poly.type
_entity_poly.pdbx_seq_one_letter_code
_entity_poly.pdbx_strand_id
1 'polypeptide(L)'
;MMVDKVDDFCFSEKYDCWDGSINVNCSISFFGQNKIEVGGYLESNQPLTKEAYNTICYLKENFDIVYENILKGLFELQVKGFMSYEIYNENDHDHSPITFNSMEEIHPYLGNPTFEILPNYTKDNYAYFAISFHDDGCLLSIEHGLIALFFKNDMIHFEPSDSYFVLEMLMDYEEDCTKWQKDFWLVCHELARNNLLEDKELFRDKWLKGK
;
A
#
# COMPACT_ATOMS: atom_id res chain seq x y z
N MET A 1 -21.93 3.56 -17.09
CA MET A 1 -21.18 2.63 -17.98
C MET A 1 -21.00 1.37 -17.17
N MET A 2 -21.43 0.22 -17.68
CA MET A 2 -21.16 -1.08 -17.05
C MET A 2 -19.81 -1.54 -17.61
N VAL A 3 -18.81 -1.68 -16.74
CA VAL A 3 -17.47 -2.13 -17.12
C VAL A 3 -17.34 -3.56 -16.64
N ASP A 4 -17.22 -4.49 -17.58
CA ASP A 4 -17.20 -5.93 -17.27
C ASP A 4 -15.77 -6.45 -17.02
N LYS A 5 -14.75 -5.69 -17.43
CA LYS A 5 -13.33 -5.95 -17.14
C LYS A 5 -12.43 -4.75 -17.40
N VAL A 6 -11.25 -4.76 -16.79
CA VAL A 6 -10.11 -3.88 -17.13
C VAL A 6 -8.88 -4.76 -17.33
N ASP A 7 -8.34 -4.81 -18.55
CA ASP A 7 -7.35 -5.82 -18.96
C ASP A 7 -7.87 -7.26 -18.66
N ASP A 8 -7.19 -7.98 -17.77
CA ASP A 8 -7.56 -9.31 -17.31
C ASP A 8 -8.21 -9.30 -15.92
N PHE A 9 -8.34 -8.13 -15.29
CA PHE A 9 -9.07 -7.93 -14.05
C PHE A 9 -10.59 -7.92 -14.32
N CYS A 10 -11.28 -8.95 -13.85
CA CYS A 10 -12.69 -9.19 -14.13
C CYS A 10 -13.41 -9.86 -12.95
N PHE A 11 -14.74 -9.88 -12.99
CA PHE A 11 -15.52 -10.59 -12.00
C PHE A 11 -15.36 -12.12 -12.15
N SER A 12 -15.03 -12.78 -11.05
CA SER A 12 -14.91 -14.24 -10.94
C SER A 12 -16.11 -14.81 -10.21
N GLU A 13 -17.03 -15.45 -10.95
CA GLU A 13 -18.19 -16.15 -10.37
C GLU A 13 -17.79 -17.24 -9.37
N LYS A 14 -16.59 -17.83 -9.53
CA LYS A 14 -16.08 -18.88 -8.64
C LYS A 14 -15.78 -18.36 -7.24
N TYR A 15 -15.26 -17.14 -7.15
CA TYR A 15 -14.79 -16.53 -5.91
C TYR A 15 -15.72 -15.42 -5.39
N ASP A 16 -16.78 -15.10 -6.15
CA ASP A 16 -17.74 -14.01 -5.86
C ASP A 16 -17.06 -12.65 -5.62
N CYS A 17 -15.96 -12.41 -6.33
CA CYS A 17 -15.15 -11.19 -6.24
C CYS A 17 -14.58 -10.78 -7.61
N TRP A 18 -13.95 -9.61 -7.67
CA TRP A 18 -13.12 -9.23 -8.81
C TRP A 18 -11.67 -9.64 -8.57
N ASP A 19 -11.07 -10.29 -9.56
CA ASP A 19 -9.73 -10.88 -9.51
C ASP A 19 -9.08 -10.82 -10.90
N GLY A 20 -7.77 -11.04 -10.96
CA GLY A 20 -6.98 -11.04 -12.19
C GLY A 20 -5.83 -10.05 -12.13
N SER A 21 -5.50 -9.42 -13.26
CA SER A 21 -4.34 -8.53 -13.35
C SER A 21 -4.59 -7.31 -14.24
N ILE A 22 -3.79 -6.27 -14.01
CA ILE A 22 -3.73 -5.09 -14.89
C ILE A 22 -2.29 -4.84 -15.32
N ASN A 23 -2.13 -4.25 -16.50
CA ASN A 23 -0.83 -3.79 -16.98
C ASN A 23 -0.61 -2.34 -16.53
N VAL A 24 0.43 -2.11 -15.73
CA VAL A 24 0.77 -0.79 -15.20
C VAL A 24 2.06 -0.26 -15.80
N ASN A 25 2.21 1.06 -15.88
CA ASN A 25 3.49 1.69 -16.17
C ASN A 25 4.44 1.58 -14.98
N CYS A 26 5.72 1.32 -15.22
CA CYS A 26 6.71 1.20 -14.15
C CYS A 26 8.07 1.76 -14.59
N SER A 27 8.94 2.05 -13.61
CA SER A 27 10.30 2.49 -13.90
C SER A 27 11.16 1.34 -14.44
N ILE A 28 11.84 1.59 -15.56
CA ILE A 28 12.85 0.67 -16.13
C ILE A 28 14.00 0.43 -15.14
N SER A 29 14.34 1.41 -14.30
CA SER A 29 15.45 1.26 -13.34
C SER A 29 15.18 0.19 -12.28
N PHE A 30 13.91 -0.03 -11.95
CA PHE A 30 13.49 -1.04 -10.98
C PHE A 30 13.15 -2.34 -11.69
N PHE A 31 12.27 -2.30 -12.69
CA PHE A 31 11.70 -3.52 -13.24
C PHE A 31 12.37 -4.01 -14.53
N GLY A 32 13.37 -3.30 -15.06
CA GLY A 32 14.04 -3.63 -16.34
C GLY A 32 13.18 -3.41 -17.58
N GLN A 33 11.92 -3.01 -17.40
CA GLN A 33 10.93 -2.76 -18.45
C GLN A 33 10.02 -1.60 -18.05
N ASN A 34 9.26 -1.06 -19.01
CA ASN A 34 8.39 0.11 -18.80
C ASN A 34 6.94 -0.26 -18.43
N LYS A 35 6.60 -1.55 -18.49
CA LYS A 35 5.31 -2.08 -18.04
C LYS A 35 5.48 -3.43 -17.37
N ILE A 36 4.74 -3.65 -16.30
CA ILE A 36 4.63 -4.95 -15.62
C ILE A 36 3.16 -5.31 -15.48
N GLU A 37 2.91 -6.61 -15.31
CA GLU A 37 1.63 -7.10 -14.84
C GLU A 37 1.59 -7.04 -13.31
N VAL A 38 0.48 -6.54 -12.75
CA VAL A 38 0.24 -6.51 -11.30
C VAL A 38 -1.08 -7.20 -11.02
N GLY A 39 -1.04 -8.22 -10.16
CA GLY A 39 -2.22 -8.94 -9.69
C GLY A 39 -3.11 -8.05 -8.83
N GLY A 40 -4.42 -8.26 -8.91
CA GLY A 40 -5.41 -7.37 -8.33
C GLY A 40 -6.55 -8.11 -7.66
N TYR A 41 -7.10 -7.51 -6.61
CA TYR A 41 -8.29 -8.00 -5.92
C TYR A 41 -9.26 -6.86 -5.58
N LEU A 42 -10.56 -7.17 -5.59
CA LEU A 42 -11.61 -6.31 -5.04
C LEU A 42 -12.75 -7.20 -4.52
N GLU A 43 -12.99 -7.15 -3.20
CA GLU A 43 -14.06 -7.88 -2.54
C GLU A 43 -15.44 -7.27 -2.84
N SER A 44 -16.03 -7.64 -3.98
CA SER A 44 -17.39 -7.25 -4.35
C SER A 44 -17.96 -8.19 -5.39
N ASN A 45 -19.25 -8.50 -5.22
CA ASN A 45 -20.06 -9.19 -6.24
C ASN A 45 -20.89 -8.23 -7.10
N GLN A 46 -20.65 -6.92 -6.97
CA GLN A 46 -21.29 -5.90 -7.78
C GLN A 46 -20.39 -5.49 -8.95
N PRO A 47 -20.96 -4.95 -10.04
CA PRO A 47 -20.17 -4.30 -11.09
C PRO A 47 -19.25 -3.22 -10.52
N LEU A 48 -18.11 -2.98 -11.19
CA LEU A 48 -17.19 -1.90 -10.79
C LEU A 48 -17.94 -0.57 -10.66
N THR A 49 -17.78 0.07 -9.50
CA THR A 49 -18.22 1.44 -9.31
C THR A 49 -17.39 2.37 -10.19
N LYS A 50 -17.90 3.59 -10.42
CA LYS A 50 -17.17 4.61 -11.19
C LYS A 50 -15.84 4.93 -10.50
N GLU A 51 -15.85 5.02 -9.17
CA GLU A 51 -14.73 5.31 -8.31
C GLU A 51 -13.65 4.21 -8.39
N ALA A 52 -14.05 2.94 -8.30
CA ALA A 52 -13.16 1.80 -8.45
C ALA A 52 -12.53 1.77 -9.85
N TYR A 53 -13.34 1.94 -10.90
CA TYR A 53 -12.84 2.00 -12.29
C TYR A 53 -11.83 3.14 -12.49
N ASN A 54 -12.15 4.34 -12.03
CA ASN A 54 -11.24 5.50 -12.12
C ASN A 54 -9.91 5.24 -11.40
N THR A 55 -9.96 4.53 -10.27
CA THR A 55 -8.79 4.19 -9.46
C THR A 55 -7.90 3.17 -10.16
N ILE A 56 -8.49 2.13 -10.76
CA ILE A 56 -7.75 1.16 -11.57
C ILE A 56 -7.08 1.87 -12.76
N CYS A 57 -7.81 2.72 -13.50
CA CYS A 57 -7.23 3.50 -14.59
C CYS A 57 -6.10 4.42 -14.11
N TYR A 58 -6.27 5.07 -12.96
CA TYR A 58 -5.24 5.90 -12.36
C TYR A 58 -3.98 5.10 -12.02
N LEU A 59 -4.14 3.95 -11.39
CA LEU A 59 -3.04 3.07 -11.00
C LEU A 59 -2.24 2.60 -12.22
N LYS A 60 -2.92 2.21 -13.30
CA LYS A 60 -2.25 1.83 -14.56
C LYS A 60 -1.30 2.91 -15.09
N GLU A 61 -1.67 4.16 -14.92
CA GLU A 61 -0.90 5.30 -15.44
C GLU A 61 0.20 5.77 -14.48
N ASN A 62 0.02 5.64 -13.16
CA ASN A 62 0.83 6.30 -12.12
C ASN A 62 1.53 5.30 -11.16
N PHE A 63 1.54 4.00 -11.46
CA PHE A 63 2.12 2.99 -10.59
C PHE A 63 3.60 3.23 -10.28
N ASP A 64 4.37 3.79 -11.21
CA ASP A 64 5.75 4.20 -10.98
C ASP A 64 5.90 5.18 -9.81
N ILE A 65 5.03 6.20 -9.74
CA ILE A 65 5.01 7.18 -8.66
C ILE A 65 4.56 6.54 -7.34
N VAL A 66 3.51 5.71 -7.38
CA VAL A 66 3.01 4.97 -6.21
C VAL A 66 4.12 4.09 -5.63
N TYR A 67 4.78 3.30 -6.48
CA TYR A 67 5.86 2.41 -6.09
C TYR A 67 7.07 3.17 -5.51
N GLU A 68 7.46 4.29 -6.13
CA GLU A 68 8.54 5.13 -5.62
C GLU A 68 8.21 5.71 -4.23
N ASN A 69 6.95 6.06 -3.97
CA ASN A 69 6.53 6.55 -2.65
C ASN A 69 6.63 5.46 -1.56
N ILE A 70 6.41 4.19 -1.90
CA ILE A 70 6.63 3.06 -0.97
C ILE A 70 8.13 2.97 -0.63
N LEU A 71 9.02 2.96 -1.62
CA LEU A 71 10.47 2.90 -1.40
C LEU A 71 10.96 4.09 -0.56
N LYS A 72 10.46 5.29 -0.83
CA LYS A 72 10.77 6.49 -0.04
C LYS A 72 10.33 6.37 1.40
N GLY A 73 9.11 5.89 1.65
CA GLY A 73 8.58 5.72 3.00
C GLY A 73 9.41 4.73 3.82
N LEU A 74 9.73 3.57 3.24
CA LEU A 74 10.58 2.57 3.88
C LEU A 74 11.98 3.14 4.20
N PHE A 75 12.61 3.81 3.23
CA PHE A 75 13.90 4.44 3.45
C PHE A 75 13.84 5.54 4.54
N GLU A 76 12.77 6.33 4.56
CA GLU A 76 12.56 7.38 5.55
C GLU A 76 12.39 6.82 6.98
N LEU A 77 11.71 5.68 7.15
CA LEU A 77 11.64 5.00 8.45
C LEU A 77 13.03 4.63 8.98
N GLN A 78 13.88 4.06 8.12
CA GLN A 78 15.24 3.72 8.49
C GLN A 78 16.04 4.97 8.87
N VAL A 79 16.01 6.02 8.04
CA VAL A 79 16.76 7.26 8.26
C VAL A 79 16.35 7.96 9.56
N LYS A 80 15.06 7.93 9.92
CA LYS A 80 14.57 8.48 11.20
C LYS A 80 14.84 7.58 12.41
N GLY A 81 15.34 6.36 12.18
CA GLY A 81 15.54 5.35 13.22
C GLY A 81 14.23 4.83 13.79
N PHE A 82 13.17 4.80 12.98
CA PHE A 82 11.88 4.22 13.35
C PHE A 82 11.81 2.72 13.02
N MET A 83 12.62 2.25 12.08
CA MET A 83 12.69 0.84 11.71
C MET A 83 14.13 0.39 11.50
N SER A 84 14.41 -0.82 11.97
CA SER A 84 15.62 -1.58 11.65
C SER A 84 15.20 -2.76 10.79
N TYR A 85 15.81 -2.91 9.63
CA TYR A 85 15.47 -3.97 8.69
C TYR A 85 16.36 -5.18 8.86
N GLU A 86 15.78 -6.35 8.61
CA GLU A 86 16.48 -7.61 8.44
C GLU A 86 16.05 -8.21 7.10
N ILE A 87 16.91 -9.03 6.49
CA ILE A 87 16.59 -9.80 5.30
C ILE A 87 16.48 -11.25 5.70
N TYR A 88 15.38 -11.87 5.30
CA TYR A 88 15.18 -13.30 5.39
C TYR A 88 15.96 -14.03 4.30
N ASN A 89 16.71 -15.06 4.71
CA ASN A 89 17.43 -15.94 3.80
C ASN A 89 16.70 -17.28 3.68
N GLU A 90 16.13 -17.54 2.50
CA GLU A 90 15.39 -18.77 2.24
C GLU A 90 16.22 -20.05 2.34
N ASN A 91 17.55 -19.96 2.22
CA ASN A 91 18.42 -21.15 2.20
C ASN A 91 18.65 -21.74 3.60
N ASP A 92 18.73 -20.89 4.61
CA ASP A 92 19.02 -21.28 6.01
C ASP A 92 17.94 -20.85 7.01
N HIS A 93 16.90 -20.15 6.53
CA HIS A 93 15.79 -19.62 7.32
C HIS A 93 16.24 -18.65 8.44
N ASP A 94 17.36 -17.95 8.23
CA ASP A 94 17.89 -16.95 9.15
C ASP A 94 17.57 -15.51 8.72
N HIS A 95 17.70 -14.57 9.66
CA HIS A 95 17.46 -13.15 9.46
C HIS A 95 18.75 -12.37 9.65
N SER A 96 19.15 -11.61 8.63
CA SER A 96 20.38 -10.81 8.64
C SER A 96 20.07 -9.32 8.67
N PRO A 97 20.56 -8.54 9.66
CA PRO A 97 20.41 -7.10 9.67
C PRO A 97 20.95 -6.44 8.41
N ILE A 98 20.21 -5.47 7.87
CA ILE A 98 20.65 -4.64 6.74
C ILE A 98 20.45 -3.16 7.03
N THR A 99 21.28 -2.33 6.42
CA THR A 99 21.09 -0.88 6.35
C THR A 99 21.26 -0.46 4.91
N PHE A 100 20.20 0.15 4.36
CA PHE A 100 20.20 0.68 3.00
C PHE A 100 20.85 2.05 2.95
N ASN A 101 21.62 2.35 1.91
CA ASN A 101 22.21 3.67 1.66
C ASN A 101 21.32 4.56 0.78
N SER A 102 20.40 3.95 0.04
CA SER A 102 19.41 4.66 -0.78
C SER A 102 18.11 3.85 -0.88
N MET A 103 17.03 4.49 -1.32
CA MET A 103 15.72 3.85 -1.47
C MET A 103 15.72 2.75 -2.53
N GLU A 104 16.57 2.88 -3.56
CA GLU A 104 16.68 1.93 -4.67
C GLU A 104 17.23 0.58 -4.22
N GLU A 105 18.07 0.54 -3.17
CA GLU A 105 18.62 -0.70 -2.62
C GLU A 105 17.54 -1.59 -1.99
N ILE A 106 16.35 -1.05 -1.68
CA ILE A 106 15.24 -1.79 -1.06
C ILE A 106 14.49 -2.65 -2.09
N HIS A 107 14.40 -2.18 -3.35
CA HIS A 107 13.60 -2.81 -4.41
C HIS A 107 13.76 -4.34 -4.53
N PRO A 108 15.00 -4.90 -4.53
CA PRO A 108 15.20 -6.35 -4.69
C PRO A 108 14.62 -7.21 -3.57
N TYR A 109 14.22 -6.61 -2.44
CA TYR A 109 13.78 -7.33 -1.23
C TYR A 109 12.27 -7.29 -1.01
N LEU A 110 11.50 -6.56 -1.83
CA LEU A 110 10.04 -6.45 -1.65
C LEU A 110 9.26 -7.54 -2.39
N GLY A 111 9.85 -8.18 -3.40
CA GLY A 111 9.11 -9.14 -4.23
C GLY A 111 8.11 -8.47 -5.18
N ASN A 112 7.09 -9.23 -5.58
CA ASN A 112 6.11 -8.78 -6.57
C ASN A 112 4.92 -8.06 -5.90
N PRO A 113 4.56 -6.85 -6.37
CA PRO A 113 3.41 -6.13 -5.84
C PRO A 113 2.10 -6.76 -6.32
N THR A 114 1.08 -6.66 -5.47
CA THR A 114 -0.34 -6.82 -5.82
C THR A 114 -1.10 -5.55 -5.44
N PHE A 115 -2.31 -5.37 -5.94
CA PHE A 115 -3.18 -4.27 -5.54
C PHE A 115 -4.54 -4.75 -5.03
N GLU A 116 -5.14 -3.96 -4.16
CA GLU A 116 -6.52 -4.13 -3.72
C GLU A 116 -7.28 -2.82 -3.86
N ILE A 117 -8.47 -2.85 -4.46
CA ILE A 117 -9.35 -1.69 -4.51
C ILE A 117 -10.34 -1.74 -3.35
N LEU A 118 -10.54 -0.60 -2.67
CA LEU A 118 -11.36 -0.48 -1.48
C LEU A 118 -12.64 0.32 -1.82
N PRO A 119 -13.67 -0.33 -2.41
CA PRO A 119 -14.76 0.37 -3.10
C PRO A 119 -15.67 1.19 -2.18
N ASN A 120 -15.66 0.90 -0.87
CA ASN A 120 -16.48 1.60 0.13
C ASN A 120 -15.80 2.86 0.68
N TYR A 121 -14.51 3.07 0.38
CA TYR A 121 -13.74 4.21 0.85
C TYR A 121 -13.42 5.08 -0.36
N THR A 122 -14.12 6.21 -0.48
CA THR A 122 -14.07 7.02 -1.70
C THR A 122 -13.95 8.52 -1.41
N LYS A 123 -13.24 9.23 -2.28
CA LYS A 123 -13.03 10.68 -2.23
C LYS A 123 -12.79 11.20 -3.65
N ASP A 124 -13.38 12.35 -3.99
CA ASP A 124 -13.17 13.05 -5.27
C ASP A 124 -13.35 12.19 -6.55
N ASN A 125 -14.30 11.24 -6.56
CA ASN A 125 -14.55 10.24 -7.63
C ASN A 125 -13.47 9.14 -7.78
N TYR A 126 -12.67 8.89 -6.75
CA TYR A 126 -11.72 7.79 -6.68
C TYR A 126 -11.96 6.98 -5.40
N ALA A 127 -11.63 5.70 -5.46
CA ALA A 127 -11.54 4.83 -4.31
C ALA A 127 -10.13 4.90 -3.71
N TYR A 128 -10.02 4.55 -2.44
CA TYR A 128 -8.74 4.19 -1.84
C TYR A 128 -8.32 2.82 -2.37
N PHE A 129 -7.02 2.54 -2.34
CA PHE A 129 -6.48 1.25 -2.76
C PHE A 129 -5.24 0.92 -1.92
N ALA A 130 -4.91 -0.36 -1.84
CA ALA A 130 -3.69 -0.83 -1.20
C ALA A 130 -2.75 -1.44 -2.24
N ILE A 131 -1.45 -1.33 -1.97
CA ILE A 131 -0.40 -2.11 -2.65
C ILE A 131 0.21 -3.03 -1.61
N SER A 132 0.28 -4.31 -1.92
CA SER A 132 0.75 -5.35 -1.00
C SER A 132 1.93 -6.09 -1.59
N PHE A 133 2.85 -6.51 -0.72
CA PHE A 133 3.95 -7.41 -1.00
C PHE A 133 3.81 -8.59 -0.05
N HIS A 134 3.46 -9.76 -0.57
CA HIS A 134 3.18 -10.93 0.24
C HIS A 134 4.47 -11.65 0.67
N ASP A 135 4.34 -12.48 1.72
CA ASP A 135 5.44 -13.28 2.29
C ASP A 135 6.22 -14.08 1.23
N ASP A 136 5.49 -14.65 0.25
CA ASP A 136 6.06 -15.37 -0.88
C ASP A 136 6.73 -14.41 -1.87
N GLY A 137 7.96 -13.98 -1.53
CA GLY A 137 8.82 -13.13 -2.36
C GLY A 137 9.26 -11.83 -1.68
N CYS A 138 8.63 -11.42 -0.58
CA CYS A 138 9.12 -10.35 0.27
C CYS A 138 10.23 -10.88 1.18
N LEU A 139 11.48 -10.59 0.84
CA LEU A 139 12.66 -10.97 1.63
C LEU A 139 12.97 -9.97 2.74
N LEU A 140 12.42 -8.76 2.68
CA LEU A 140 12.49 -7.82 3.77
C LEU A 140 11.68 -8.39 4.92
N SER A 141 12.33 -8.68 6.05
CA SER A 141 11.78 -9.39 7.22
C SER A 141 10.65 -8.63 7.89
N ILE A 142 9.50 -8.70 7.26
CA ILE A 142 8.24 -8.09 7.64
C ILE A 142 7.29 -9.30 7.68
N GLU A 143 6.98 -9.79 8.89
CA GLU A 143 6.43 -11.14 9.17
C GLU A 143 5.15 -11.51 8.39
N HIS A 144 4.41 -10.51 7.88
CA HIS A 144 3.17 -10.67 7.13
C HIS A 144 3.20 -9.94 5.77
N GLY A 145 4.41 -9.66 5.28
CA GLY A 145 4.62 -8.83 4.12
C GLY A 145 4.35 -7.37 4.44
N LEU A 146 4.32 -6.53 3.41
CA LEU A 146 4.12 -5.09 3.55
C LEU A 146 2.85 -4.70 2.82
N ILE A 147 1.97 -3.95 3.49
CA ILE A 147 0.87 -3.26 2.82
C ILE A 147 1.04 -1.75 2.92
N ALA A 148 0.72 -1.04 1.85
CA ALA A 148 0.69 0.42 1.79
C ALA A 148 -0.66 0.88 1.25
N LEU A 149 -1.38 1.68 2.03
CA LEU A 149 -2.68 2.27 1.69
C LEU A 149 -2.51 3.62 1.03
N PHE A 150 -3.21 3.83 -0.08
CA PHE A 150 -3.12 5.02 -0.91
C PHE A 150 -4.46 5.67 -1.21
N PHE A 151 -4.40 6.98 -1.41
CA PHE A 151 -5.34 7.74 -2.21
C PHE A 151 -4.59 8.39 -3.37
N LYS A 152 -4.80 7.92 -4.60
CA LYS A 152 -3.96 8.31 -5.74
C LYS A 152 -2.46 8.12 -5.42
N ASN A 153 -1.65 9.17 -5.50
CA ASN A 153 -0.23 9.13 -5.17
C ASN A 153 0.06 9.37 -3.68
N ASP A 154 -0.95 9.76 -2.90
CA ASP A 154 -0.79 10.04 -1.48
C ASP A 154 -0.80 8.74 -0.69
N MET A 155 0.35 8.37 -0.14
CA MET A 155 0.46 7.24 0.80
C MET A 155 -0.11 7.67 2.15
N ILE A 156 -1.22 7.04 2.54
CA ILE A 156 -1.91 7.33 3.80
C ILE A 156 -1.17 6.61 4.93
N HIS A 157 -0.97 5.30 4.78
CA HIS A 157 -0.38 4.45 5.79
C HIS A 157 0.37 3.29 5.15
N PHE A 158 1.30 2.67 5.87
CA PHE A 158 1.87 1.38 5.51
C PHE A 158 2.38 0.65 6.75
N GLU A 159 2.22 -0.67 6.80
CA GLU A 159 2.57 -1.51 7.96
C GLU A 159 2.63 -3.01 7.60
N PRO A 160 3.21 -3.86 8.47
CA PRO A 160 3.13 -5.34 8.40
C PRO A 160 1.74 -5.89 8.77
N SER A 161 0.70 -5.56 8.02
CA SER A 161 -0.68 -5.99 8.31
C SER A 161 -1.47 -6.22 7.02
N ASP A 162 -2.77 -6.46 7.14
CA ASP A 162 -3.70 -6.46 6.02
C ASP A 162 -4.48 -5.13 5.89
N SER A 163 -5.12 -4.94 4.74
CA SER A 163 -5.85 -3.71 4.43
C SER A 163 -7.03 -3.47 5.36
N TYR A 164 -7.67 -4.55 5.82
CA TYR A 164 -8.83 -4.48 6.69
C TYR A 164 -8.46 -3.93 8.07
N PHE A 165 -7.38 -4.43 8.69
CA PHE A 165 -6.85 -3.90 9.94
C PHE A 165 -6.42 -2.43 9.81
N VAL A 166 -5.73 -2.08 8.71
CA VAL A 166 -5.32 -0.69 8.45
C VAL A 166 -6.55 0.22 8.41
N LEU A 167 -7.62 -0.21 7.72
CA LEU A 167 -8.85 0.55 7.60
C LEU A 167 -9.59 0.69 8.94
N GLU A 168 -9.73 -0.40 9.71
CA GLU A 168 -10.32 -0.35 11.05
C GLU A 168 -9.58 0.62 11.95
N MET A 169 -8.24 0.57 11.95
CA MET A 169 -7.42 1.50 12.71
C MET A 169 -7.66 2.96 12.27
N LEU A 170 -7.67 3.25 10.97
CA LEU A 170 -7.88 4.61 10.48
C LEU A 170 -9.26 5.16 10.86
N MET A 171 -10.30 4.32 10.75
CA MET A 171 -11.66 4.67 11.17
C MET A 171 -11.75 4.94 12.67
N ASP A 172 -10.97 4.22 13.48
CA ASP A 172 -10.86 4.41 14.92
C ASP A 172 -10.35 5.81 15.33
N TYR A 173 -9.61 6.49 14.43
CA TYR A 173 -9.17 7.88 14.61
C TYR A 173 -10.04 8.89 13.84
N GLU A 174 -10.53 8.55 12.65
CA GLU A 174 -11.45 9.38 11.87
C GLU A 174 -12.29 8.51 10.93
N GLU A 175 -13.58 8.38 11.23
CA GLU A 175 -14.52 7.58 10.44
C GLU A 175 -14.73 8.13 9.01
N ASP A 176 -14.65 9.45 8.83
CA ASP A 176 -14.81 10.08 7.51
C ASP A 176 -13.52 9.99 6.70
N CYS A 177 -13.42 8.95 5.86
CA CYS A 177 -12.25 8.74 5.00
C CYS A 177 -11.92 9.94 4.10
N THR A 178 -12.88 10.81 3.78
CA THR A 178 -12.60 12.00 2.96
C THR A 178 -11.66 12.99 3.65
N LYS A 179 -11.57 12.93 4.98
CA LYS A 179 -10.68 13.76 5.80
C LYS A 179 -9.27 13.17 5.97
N TRP A 180 -9.09 11.87 5.69
CA TRP A 180 -7.79 11.22 5.82
C TRP A 180 -6.73 11.98 5.03
N GLN A 181 -5.59 12.21 5.69
CA GLN A 181 -4.43 12.88 5.12
C GLN A 181 -3.32 11.86 4.87
N LYS A 182 -2.39 12.20 3.97
CA LYS A 182 -1.17 11.42 3.78
C LYS A 182 -0.34 11.34 5.06
N ASP A 183 0.60 10.41 5.08
CA ASP A 183 1.66 10.32 6.08
C ASP A 183 1.17 10.00 7.51
N PHE A 184 0.04 9.31 7.66
CA PHE A 184 -0.43 8.84 8.97
C PHE A 184 0.60 7.91 9.64
N TRP A 185 1.26 7.07 8.85
CA TRP A 185 2.33 6.17 9.30
C TRP A 185 3.44 6.93 10.06
N LEU A 186 3.83 8.14 9.61
CA LEU A 186 4.82 8.95 10.32
C LEU A 186 4.31 9.40 11.69
N VAL A 187 3.06 9.82 11.78
CA VAL A 187 2.43 10.20 13.06
C VAL A 187 2.44 9.02 14.03
N CYS A 188 2.11 7.82 13.55
CA CYS A 188 2.15 6.60 14.36
C CYS A 188 3.53 6.32 14.93
N HIS A 189 4.57 6.29 14.09
CA HIS A 189 5.94 6.02 14.56
C HIS A 189 6.48 7.13 15.47
N GLU A 190 6.18 8.40 15.18
CA GLU A 190 6.58 9.53 16.03
C GLU A 190 5.96 9.42 17.43
N LEU A 191 4.66 9.16 17.53
CA LEU A 191 3.98 9.08 18.82
C LEU A 191 4.32 7.79 19.57
N ALA A 192 4.49 6.67 18.86
CA ALA A 192 4.98 5.42 19.44
C ALA A 192 6.33 5.59 20.12
N ARG A 193 7.29 6.26 19.46
CA ARG A 193 8.63 6.53 20.01
C ARG A 193 8.60 7.41 21.27
N ASN A 194 7.55 8.22 21.43
CA ASN A 194 7.36 9.07 22.61
C ASN A 194 6.49 8.43 23.70
N ASN A 195 6.10 7.14 23.55
CA ASN A 195 5.19 6.43 24.45
C ASN A 195 3.82 7.12 24.59
N LEU A 196 3.31 7.71 23.51
CA LEU A 196 2.04 8.46 23.48
C LEU A 196 0.91 7.70 22.77
N LEU A 197 1.01 6.37 22.68
CA LEU A 197 0.08 5.50 21.93
C LEU A 197 -1.38 5.56 22.41
N GLU A 198 -1.62 5.95 23.66
CA GLU A 198 -2.96 5.99 24.25
C GLU A 198 -3.73 7.28 23.96
N ASP A 199 -3.06 8.33 23.45
CA ASP A 199 -3.67 9.65 23.22
C ASP A 199 -4.27 9.77 21.81
N LYS A 200 -5.42 9.13 21.61
CA LYS A 200 -6.12 9.11 20.31
C LYS A 200 -6.40 10.52 19.74
N GLU A 201 -6.74 11.47 20.59
CA GLU A 201 -6.99 12.86 20.17
C GLU A 201 -5.70 13.51 19.66
N LEU A 202 -4.55 13.26 20.29
CA LEU A 202 -3.26 13.77 19.81
C LEU A 202 -2.87 13.17 18.45
N PHE A 203 -3.11 11.88 18.22
CA PHE A 203 -2.92 11.24 16.91
C PHE A 203 -3.76 11.93 15.85
N ARG A 204 -5.07 12.03 16.11
CA ARG A 204 -6.04 12.65 15.22
C ARG A 204 -5.68 14.11 14.94
N ASP A 205 -5.32 14.86 15.98
CA ASP A 205 -4.91 16.25 15.85
C ASP A 205 -3.63 16.39 15.02
N LYS A 206 -2.59 15.59 15.26
CA LYS A 206 -1.35 15.68 14.47
C LYS A 206 -1.56 15.29 13.01
N TRP A 207 -2.36 14.25 12.78
CA TRP A 207 -2.63 13.74 11.44
C TRP A 207 -3.52 14.66 10.62
N LEU A 208 -4.67 15.07 11.19
CA LEU A 208 -5.66 15.84 10.47
C LEU A 208 -5.35 17.35 10.42
N LYS A 209 -4.40 17.85 11.22
CA LYS A 209 -3.89 19.24 11.10
C LYS A 209 -2.91 19.43 9.92
N GLY A 210 -2.98 18.58 8.90
CA GLY A 210 -2.16 18.68 7.69
C GLY A 210 -2.12 20.13 7.13
N LYS A 211 -0.89 20.62 6.97
CA LYS A 211 -0.45 21.99 6.67
C LYS A 211 -0.98 22.59 5.36
#